data_AF-A0A2N7YEN3-F1
#
_entry.id   AF-A0A2N7YEN3-F1
#
_cell.length_a   1.000
_cell.length_b   1.000
_cell.length_c   1.000
_cell.angle_alpha   90.00
_cell.angle_beta   90.00
_cell.angle_gamma   90.00
#
_symmetry.space_group_name_H-M   'P 1'
#
loop_
_entity.id
_entity.type
_entity.pdbx_description
1 polymer ?
#
loop_
_entity_poly.entity_id
_entity_poly.type
_entity_poly.pdbx_seq_one_letter_code
_entity_poly.pdbx_strand_id
1 'polypeptide(L)'
;TAKTEESEFQKIYGLGVIPIPTNRPMIRKDQKDLIYRTEDAKFDAIIADVVERHEAGQPILIGTASVAKSELLSEKLKRAGVPHKVLNAKHHESEAAIVALAGRKGA
;
A
#
# COMPACT_ATOMS: atom_id res chain seq x y z
N THR A 1 -14.34 3.27 -0.97
CA THR A 1 -14.91 4.55 -0.50
C THR A 1 -16.31 4.67 -1.05
N ALA A 2 -17.36 4.75 -0.21
CA ALA A 2 -18.75 4.70 -0.70
C ALA A 2 -19.30 6.05 -1.18
N LYS A 3 -18.77 7.17 -0.67
CA LYS A 3 -19.32 8.51 -0.97
C LYS A 3 -19.12 8.94 -2.43
N THR A 4 -18.04 8.48 -3.07
CA THR A 4 -17.80 8.72 -4.50
C THR A 4 -18.82 8.00 -5.38
N GLU A 5 -19.31 6.84 -4.91
CA GLU A 5 -20.26 5.99 -5.64
C GLU A 5 -21.72 6.22 -5.21
N GLU A 6 -22.02 7.29 -4.45
CA GLU A 6 -23.36 7.56 -3.92
C GLU A 6 -24.43 7.58 -5.02
N SER A 7 -24.11 8.16 -6.18
CA SER A 7 -25.05 8.21 -7.30
C SER A 7 -25.36 6.82 -7.88
N GLU A 8 -24.41 5.89 -7.83
CA GLU A 8 -24.59 4.52 -8.27
C GLU A 8 -25.40 3.71 -7.25
N PHE A 9 -25.06 3.85 -5.96
CA PHE A 9 -25.82 3.25 -4.86
C PHE A 9 -27.29 3.67 -4.86
N GLN A 10 -27.57 4.95 -5.11
CA GLN A 10 -28.92 5.46 -5.18
C GLN A 10 -29.68 4.96 -6.42
N LYS A 11 -29.04 4.97 -7.59
CA LYS A 11 -29.70 4.60 -8.86
C LYS A 11 -29.96 3.10 -8.97
N ILE A 12 -29.01 2.26 -8.57
CA ILE A 12 -29.11 0.82 -8.75
C ILE A 12 -29.85 0.18 -7.56
N TYR A 13 -29.62 0.68 -6.35
CA TYR A 13 -30.08 0.02 -5.13
C TYR A 13 -31.01 0.87 -4.26
N GLY A 14 -31.23 2.15 -4.59
CA GLY A 14 -32.01 3.07 -3.77
C GLY A 14 -31.37 3.40 -2.42
N LEU A 15 -30.05 3.20 -2.28
CA LEU A 15 -29.32 3.37 -1.03
C LEU A 15 -28.68 4.76 -0.95
N GLY A 16 -28.98 5.49 0.12
CA GLY A 16 -28.29 6.74 0.45
C GLY A 16 -26.94 6.49 1.15
N VAL A 17 -25.97 7.40 0.95
CA VAL A 17 -24.62 7.29 1.55
C VAL A 17 -24.38 8.40 2.56
N ILE A 18 -24.35 8.01 3.84
CA ILE A 18 -24.07 8.93 4.95
C ILE A 18 -22.59 8.81 5.36
N PRO A 19 -21.78 9.89 5.22
CA PRO A 19 -20.42 9.89 5.72
C PRO A 19 -20.43 10.04 7.24
N ILE A 20 -19.91 9.03 7.94
CA ILE A 20 -19.75 9.06 9.40
C ILE A 20 -18.42 9.73 9.75
N PRO A 21 -18.40 10.73 10.65
CA PRO A 21 -17.15 11.36 11.07
C PRO A 21 -16.24 10.36 11.79
N THR A 22 -14.93 10.54 11.66
CA THR A 22 -13.94 9.69 12.32
C THR A 22 -13.88 9.98 13.82
N ASN A 23 -13.56 8.97 14.64
CA ASN A 23 -13.39 9.12 16.08
C ASN A 23 -12.25 10.08 16.47
N ARG A 24 -11.26 10.24 15.59
CA ARG A 24 -10.13 11.17 15.76
C ARG A 24 -9.93 12.01 14.50
N PRO A 25 -9.39 13.24 14.61
CA PRO A 25 -9.00 14.02 13.45
C PRO A 25 -8.00 13.26 12.57
N MET A 26 -8.20 13.32 11.26
CA MET A 26 -7.32 12.69 10.28
C MET A 26 -6.06 13.54 10.09
N ILE A 27 -4.89 12.99 10.41
CA ILE A 27 -3.59 13.68 10.33
C ILE A 27 -2.63 13.07 9.30
N ARG A 28 -3.11 12.10 8.49
CA ARG A 28 -2.30 11.44 7.47
C ARG A 28 -1.92 12.46 6.40
N LYS A 29 -0.62 12.51 6.07
CA LYS A 29 -0.10 13.36 5.01
C LYS A 29 -0.11 12.60 3.69
N ASP A 30 -1.10 12.89 2.85
CA ASP A 30 -1.18 12.33 1.51
C ASP A 30 -0.30 13.16 0.56
N GLN A 31 0.78 12.54 0.06
CA GLN A 31 1.74 13.19 -0.83
C GLN A 31 1.23 13.15 -2.28
N LYS A 32 1.74 14.06 -3.12
CA LYS A 32 1.45 14.06 -4.56
C LYS A 32 2.11 12.87 -5.25
N ASP A 33 1.52 12.45 -6.36
CA ASP A 33 2.07 11.37 -7.19
C ASP A 33 3.42 11.77 -7.80
N LEU A 34 4.33 10.81 -7.87
CA LEU A 34 5.59 10.91 -8.59
C LEU A 34 5.50 10.09 -9.88
N ILE A 35 5.61 10.77 -11.03
CA ILE A 35 5.46 10.16 -12.35
C ILE A 35 6.84 10.07 -13.02
N TYR A 36 7.19 8.86 -13.47
CA TYR A 36 8.47 8.57 -14.10
C TYR A 36 8.28 8.14 -15.55
N ARG A 37 9.27 8.45 -16.39
CA ARG A 37 9.24 8.14 -17.82
C ARG A 37 9.35 6.64 -18.10
N THR A 38 10.13 5.91 -17.31
CA THR A 38 10.36 4.48 -17.48
C THR A 38 9.97 3.73 -16.21
N GLU A 39 9.60 2.47 -16.37
CA GLU A 39 9.27 1.61 -15.24
C GLU A 39 10.50 1.30 -14.37
N ASP A 40 11.68 1.17 -14.97
CA ASP A 40 12.93 1.00 -14.22
C ASP A 40 13.23 2.23 -13.34
N ALA A 41 13.12 3.45 -13.87
CA ALA A 41 13.34 4.66 -13.08
C ALA A 41 12.33 4.78 -11.91
N LYS A 42 11.07 4.39 -12.14
CA LYS A 42 10.06 4.29 -11.09
C LYS A 42 10.48 3.30 -10.01
N PHE A 43 10.91 2.09 -10.40
CA PHE A 43 11.31 1.07 -9.43
C PHE A 43 12.55 1.47 -8.65
N ASP A 44 13.56 2.02 -9.30
CA ASP A 44 14.80 2.43 -8.63
C ASP A 44 14.53 3.56 -7.63
N ALA A 45 13.63 4.49 -7.95
CA ALA A 45 13.16 5.52 -7.02
C ALA A 45 12.38 4.92 -5.82
N ILE A 46 11.52 3.92 -6.06
CA ILE A 46 10.82 3.21 -4.98
C ILE A 46 11.82 2.50 -4.06
N ILE A 47 12.82 1.81 -4.60
CA ILE A 47 13.83 1.11 -3.80
C ILE A 47 14.61 2.11 -2.94
N ALA A 48 15.03 3.25 -3.50
CA ALA A 48 15.73 4.29 -2.74
C ALA A 48 14.88 4.82 -1.56
N ASP A 49 13.59 5.15 -1.80
CA ASP A 49 12.67 5.63 -0.76
C ASP A 49 12.44 4.55 0.33
N VAL A 50 12.33 3.28 -0.07
CA VAL A 50 12.15 2.17 0.86
C VAL A 50 13.37 1.96 1.74
N VAL A 51 14.58 1.99 1.17
CA VAL A 51 15.83 1.81 1.93
C VAL A 51 15.96 2.91 2.99
N GLU A 52 15.79 4.18 2.60
CA GLU A 52 15.88 5.32 3.52
C GLU A 52 14.89 5.19 4.70
N ARG A 53 13.63 4.87 4.40
CA ARG A 53 12.58 4.72 5.43
C ARG A 53 12.80 3.50 6.32
N HIS A 54 13.25 2.40 5.74
CA HIS A 54 13.52 1.18 6.47
C HIS A 54 14.70 1.36 7.44
N GLU A 55 15.77 2.03 7.01
CA GLU A 55 16.90 2.42 7.88
C GLU A 55 16.46 3.34 9.02
N ALA A 56 15.53 4.27 8.75
CA ALA A 56 14.90 5.09 9.78
C ALA A 56 13.94 4.30 10.71
N GLY A 57 13.61 3.06 10.35
CA GLY A 57 12.70 2.17 11.08
C GLY A 57 11.21 2.45 10.85
N GLN A 58 10.85 3.25 9.84
CA GLN A 58 9.45 3.49 9.49
C GLN A 58 8.84 2.23 8.85
N PRO A 59 7.66 1.76 9.27
CA PRO A 59 6.96 0.66 8.60
C PRO A 59 6.42 1.07 7.23
N ILE A 60 6.50 0.17 6.25
CA ILE A 60 6.16 0.46 4.85
C ILE A 60 5.21 -0.60 4.27
N LEU A 61 4.13 -0.16 3.62
CA LEU A 61 3.26 -1.02 2.83
C LEU A 61 3.32 -0.61 1.36
N ILE A 62 3.67 -1.57 0.49
CA ILE A 62 3.76 -1.33 -0.96
C ILE A 62 2.65 -2.11 -1.67
N GLY A 63 1.76 -1.40 -2.36
CA GLY A 63 0.74 -1.98 -3.22
C GLY A 63 1.23 -2.11 -4.66
N THR A 64 1.03 -3.26 -5.29
CA THR A 64 1.28 -3.46 -6.72
C THR A 64 -0.02 -3.89 -7.42
N ALA A 65 -0.09 -3.65 -8.74
CA ALA A 65 -1.27 -4.01 -9.53
C ALA A 65 -1.32 -5.49 -9.94
N SER A 66 -0.22 -6.24 -9.80
CA SER A 66 -0.17 -7.65 -10.19
C SER A 66 0.92 -8.42 -9.44
N VAL A 67 0.72 -9.73 -9.30
CA VAL A 67 1.67 -10.65 -8.68
C VAL A 67 3.04 -10.60 -9.37
N ALA A 68 3.09 -10.52 -10.70
CA ALA A 68 4.35 -10.42 -11.44
C ALA A 68 5.17 -9.18 -11.06
N LYS A 69 4.50 -8.04 -10.80
CA LYS A 69 5.17 -6.83 -10.32
C LYS A 69 5.62 -6.95 -8.87
N SER A 70 4.85 -7.64 -8.02
CA SER A 70 5.26 -7.96 -6.65
C SER A 70 6.55 -8.78 -6.62
N GLU A 71 6.65 -9.82 -7.45
CA GLU A 71 7.85 -10.66 -7.53
C GLU A 71 9.07 -9.88 -8.06
N LEU A 72 8.89 -9.05 -9.11
CA LEU A 72 9.95 -8.20 -9.63
C LEU A 72 10.48 -7.22 -8.57
N LEU A 73 9.57 -6.59 -7.82
CA LEU A 73 9.94 -5.67 -6.75
C LEU A 73 10.63 -6.40 -5.59
N SER A 74 10.13 -7.58 -5.22
CA SER A 74 10.71 -8.47 -4.20
C SER A 74 12.17 -8.79 -4.51
N GLU A 75 12.48 -9.15 -5.76
CA GLU A 75 13.87 -9.40 -6.18
C GLU A 75 14.76 -8.16 -6.09
N LYS A 76 14.25 -6.97 -6.47
CA LYS A 76 14.99 -5.70 -6.33
C LYS A 76 15.25 -5.36 -4.85
N LEU A 77 14.24 -5.54 -3.97
CA LEU A 77 14.37 -5.31 -2.53
C LEU A 77 15.34 -6.28 -1.86
N LYS A 78 15.33 -7.56 -2.24
CA LYS A 78 16.30 -8.56 -1.76
C LYS A 78 17.72 -8.16 -2.12
N ARG A 79 17.96 -7.69 -3.35
CA ARG A 79 19.28 -7.20 -3.78
C ARG A 79 19.73 -5.96 -3.01
N ALA A 80 18.79 -5.11 -2.61
CA ALA A 80 19.04 -3.95 -1.77
C ALA A 80 19.19 -4.29 -0.26
N GLY A 81 19.04 -5.57 0.12
CA GLY A 81 19.19 -6.02 1.50
C GLY A 81 18.01 -5.69 2.42
N VAL A 82 16.85 -5.32 1.87
CA VAL A 82 15.66 -4.95 2.66
C VAL A 82 14.82 -6.20 2.96
N PRO A 83 14.70 -6.64 4.22
CA PRO A 83 13.81 -7.72 4.61
C PRO A 83 12.35 -7.31 4.41
N HIS A 84 11.55 -8.16 3.78
CA HIS A 84 10.14 -7.87 3.49
C HIS A 84 9.31 -9.14 3.41
N LYS A 85 7.98 -8.98 3.34
CA LYS A 85 7.00 -10.04 3.13
C LYS A 85 6.13 -9.71 1.92
N VAL A 86 5.91 -10.69 1.05
CA VAL A 86 5.02 -10.57 -0.11
C VAL A 86 3.68 -11.24 0.22
N LEU A 87 2.59 -10.53 0.00
CA LEU A 87 1.22 -11.01 0.19
C LEU A 87 0.55 -11.11 -1.19
N ASN A 88 0.20 -12.33 -1.60
CA ASN A 88 -0.31 -12.61 -2.94
C ASN A 88 -1.81 -12.94 -2.94
N ALA A 89 -2.52 -12.67 -1.84
CA ALA A 89 -3.95 -12.93 -1.64
C ALA A 89 -4.35 -14.41 -1.85
N LYS A 90 -3.40 -15.34 -1.66
CA LYS A 90 -3.65 -16.79 -1.83
C LYS A 90 -4.05 -17.46 -0.53
N HIS A 91 -3.61 -16.93 0.61
CA HIS A 91 -3.86 -17.52 1.93
C HIS A 91 -4.32 -16.46 2.93
N HIS A 92 -5.63 -16.21 2.97
CA HIS A 92 -6.18 -15.09 3.74
C HIS A 92 -5.86 -15.12 5.25
N GLU A 93 -5.89 -16.28 5.89
CA GLU A 93 -5.63 -16.40 7.35
C GLU A 93 -4.17 -16.10 7.72
N SER A 94 -3.21 -16.62 6.94
CA SER A 94 -1.79 -16.42 7.22
C SER A 94 -1.33 -15.00 6.85
N GLU A 95 -1.91 -14.41 5.80
CA GLU A 95 -1.62 -13.04 5.41
C GLU A 95 -2.14 -12.03 6.44
N ALA A 96 -3.30 -12.28 7.06
CA ALA A 96 -3.82 -11.43 8.14
C ALA A 96 -2.86 -11.34 9.33
N ALA A 97 -2.24 -12.46 9.71
CA ALA A 97 -1.24 -12.49 10.78
C ALA A 97 0.01 -11.65 10.44
N ILE A 98 0.42 -11.62 9.17
CA ILE A 98 1.53 -10.79 8.71
C ILE A 98 1.14 -9.31 8.75
N VAL A 99 -0.03 -8.95 8.23
CA VAL A 99 -0.53 -7.57 8.22
C VAL A 99 -0.67 -7.00 9.63
N ALA A 100 -1.11 -7.82 10.59
CA ALA A 100 -1.20 -7.41 12.00
C ALA A 100 0.14 -6.98 12.61
N LEU A 101 1.26 -7.45 12.06
CA LEU A 101 2.62 -7.15 12.52
C LEU A 101 3.33 -6.08 11.66
N ALA A 102 2.76 -5.71 10.50
CA ALA A 102 3.37 -4.81 9.53
C ALA A 102 3.55 -3.36 10.01
N GLY A 103 2.92 -2.98 11.13
CA GLY A 103 3.09 -1.65 11.73
C GLY A 103 4.28 -1.52 12.70
N ARG A 104 5.09 -2.57 12.87
CA ARG A 104 6.24 -2.56 13.80
C ARG A 104 7.42 -1.79 13.20
N LYS A 105 8.33 -1.33 14.06
CA LYS A 105 9.54 -0.61 13.63
C LYS A 105 10.36 -1.49 12.68
N GLY A 106 10.69 -0.95 11.50
CA GLY A 106 11.45 -1.65 10.46
C GLY A 106 10.68 -2.80 9.78
N ALA A 107 9.35 -2.80 9.85
CA ALA A 107 8.51 -3.78 9.15
C ALA A 107 8.17 -3.37 7.72
#